data_AF-A0AB34P735-F1
#
_entry.id   AF-A0AB34P735-F1
#
_cell.length_a   1.000
_cell.length_b   1.000
_cell.length_c   1.000
_cell.angle_alpha   90.00
_cell.angle_beta   90.00
_cell.angle_gamma   90.00
#
_symmetry.space_group_name_H-M   'P 1'
#
loop_
_entity.id
_entity.type
_entity.pdbx_description
1 polymer ?
#
loop_
_entity_poly.entity_id
_entity_poly.type
_entity_poly.pdbx_seq_one_letter_code
_entity_poly.pdbx_strand_id
1 'polypeptide(L)'
;MSIMSRYNEMPNPKIQELIQAYEKLSLKSDKRSKKASTLRSRLKEALELEDVSPRFSFISYYNIIEVISDDLASEKDVPSGNKVAIDIAKYSLSTKGSQRTKIYFLLLAFDNNFELNQAMALSDTRNYLAHGQIELDVHYVELCKKLAIWASESYVLHLARDDS
;
A
#
# COMPACT_ATOMS: atom_id res chain seq x y z
N MET A 1 17.24 0.20 -33.34
CA MET A 1 16.73 0.00 -31.97
C MET A 1 15.95 1.26 -31.60
N SER A 2 14.62 1.21 -31.60
CA SER A 2 13.78 2.38 -31.40
C SER A 2 13.56 2.64 -29.91
N ILE A 3 14.02 3.81 -29.46
CA ILE A 3 13.87 4.33 -28.10
C ILE A 3 12.40 4.71 -27.77
N MET A 4 11.48 4.59 -28.73
CA MET A 4 10.11 5.12 -28.61
C MET A 4 9.04 4.16 -28.04
N SER A 5 9.41 3.01 -27.47
CA SER A 5 8.39 2.02 -27.02
C SER A 5 8.09 2.04 -25.50
N ARG A 6 8.60 3.00 -24.71
CA ARG A 6 8.41 2.99 -23.24
C ARG A 6 7.21 3.80 -22.69
N TYR A 7 6.37 4.38 -23.54
CA TYR A 7 5.25 5.25 -23.10
C TYR A 7 3.87 4.76 -23.57
N ASN A 8 3.64 3.44 -23.57
CA ASN A 8 2.32 2.87 -23.88
C ASN A 8 1.54 2.41 -22.63
N GLU A 9 1.90 2.92 -21.45
CA GLU A 9 0.98 2.84 -20.31
C GLU A 9 -0.03 3.97 -20.44
N MET A 10 -1.31 3.64 -20.62
CA MET A 10 -2.39 4.61 -20.47
C MET A 10 -2.20 5.33 -19.13
N PRO A 11 -2.26 6.67 -19.07
CA PRO A 11 -2.14 7.38 -17.80
C PRO A 11 -3.19 6.82 -16.84
N ASN A 12 -2.77 6.53 -15.59
CA ASN A 12 -3.68 6.07 -14.54
C ASN A 12 -4.97 6.89 -14.62
N PRO A 13 -6.16 6.28 -14.80
CA PRO A 13 -7.40 7.02 -15.03
C PRO A 13 -7.74 7.97 -13.86
N LYS A 14 -7.11 7.76 -12.69
CA LYS A 14 -7.24 8.60 -11.49
C LYS A 14 -6.11 9.61 -11.31
N ILE A 15 -5.19 9.77 -12.28
CA ILE A 15 -3.98 10.58 -12.08
C ILE A 15 -4.30 12.03 -11.70
N GLN A 16 -5.32 12.64 -12.30
CA GLN A 16 -5.74 14.00 -11.96
C GLN A 16 -6.31 14.09 -10.54
N GLU A 17 -7.13 13.12 -10.14
CA GLU A 17 -7.68 13.01 -8.78
C GLU A 17 -6.56 12.88 -7.74
N LEU A 18 -5.56 12.04 -8.04
CA LEU A 18 -4.40 11.83 -7.17
C LEU A 18 -3.53 13.08 -7.04
N ILE A 19 -3.28 13.79 -8.15
CA ILE A 19 -2.53 15.06 -8.11
C ILE A 19 -3.24 16.07 -7.22
N GLN A 20 -4.55 16.26 -7.42
CA GLN A 20 -5.35 17.18 -6.61
C GLN A 20 -5.38 16.78 -5.13
N ALA A 21 -5.49 15.48 -4.84
CA ALA A 21 -5.44 14.96 -3.48
C ALA A 21 -4.09 15.26 -2.81
N TYR A 22 -2.97 15.00 -3.49
CA TYR A 22 -1.63 15.33 -2.97
C TYR A 22 -1.44 16.85 -2.79
N GLU A 23 -1.93 17.68 -3.71
CA GLU A 23 -1.90 19.13 -3.56
C GLU A 23 -2.68 19.58 -2.32
N LYS A 24 -3.90 19.07 -2.12
CA LYS A 24 -4.72 19.35 -0.94
C LYS A 24 -4.02 18.93 0.36
N LEU A 25 -3.45 17.73 0.41
CA LEU A 25 -2.72 17.24 1.58
C LEU A 25 -1.42 18.02 1.83
N SER A 26 -0.75 18.53 0.80
CA SER A 26 0.49 19.30 0.94
C SER A 26 0.31 20.62 1.70
N LEU A 27 -0.90 21.17 1.69
CA LEU A 27 -1.26 22.39 2.42
C LEU A 27 -1.51 22.12 3.91
N LYS A 28 -1.59 20.85 4.33
CA LYS A 28 -1.87 20.45 5.71
C LYS A 28 -0.59 20.13 6.48
N SER A 29 -0.60 20.42 7.78
CA SER A 29 0.53 20.15 8.69
C SER A 29 0.35 18.93 9.59
N ASP A 30 -0.79 18.24 9.47
CA ASP A 30 -1.14 17.08 10.30
C ASP A 30 -0.28 15.84 9.99
N LYS A 31 -0.32 14.89 10.92
CA LYS A 31 0.53 13.69 10.90
C LYS A 31 0.21 12.77 9.72
N ARG A 32 -1.07 12.62 9.35
CA ARG A 32 -1.50 11.70 8.27
C ARG A 32 -1.19 12.29 6.90
N SER A 33 -1.31 13.60 6.72
CA SER A 33 -0.87 14.30 5.50
C SER A 33 0.64 14.21 5.28
N LYS A 34 1.46 14.39 6.32
CA LYS A 34 2.92 14.17 6.24
C LYS A 34 3.27 12.71 5.92
N LYS A 35 2.50 11.77 6.49
CA LYS A 35 2.65 10.34 6.20
C LYS A 35 2.37 10.03 4.73
N ALA A 36 1.29 10.58 4.15
CA ALA A 36 1.00 10.44 2.72
C ALA A 36 2.16 10.89 1.82
N SER A 37 2.78 12.04 2.13
CA SER A 37 3.97 12.52 1.41
C SER A 37 5.17 11.59 1.56
N THR A 38 5.37 11.03 2.76
CA THR A 38 6.46 10.07 3.02
C THR A 38 6.24 8.75 2.29
N LEU A 39 5.00 8.25 2.22
CA LEU A 39 4.64 7.04 1.47
C LEU A 39 4.94 7.21 -0.02
N ARG A 40 4.69 8.39 -0.59
CA ARG A 40 5.07 8.71 -1.98
C ARG A 40 6.58 8.60 -2.21
N SER A 41 7.39 9.16 -1.31
CA SER A 41 8.86 9.03 -1.39
C SER A 41 9.31 7.58 -1.29
N ARG A 42 8.70 6.79 -0.40
CA ARG A 42 9.00 5.36 -0.23
C ARG A 42 8.61 4.53 -1.47
N LEU A 43 7.49 4.85 -2.11
CA LEU A 43 7.10 4.20 -3.38
C LEU A 43 8.15 4.45 -4.47
N LYS A 44 8.65 5.69 -4.56
CA LYS A 44 9.71 6.04 -5.52
C LYS A 44 10.99 5.25 -5.23
N GLU A 45 11.41 5.18 -3.98
CA GLU A 45 12.57 4.39 -3.57
C GLU A 45 12.38 2.89 -3.87
N ALA A 46 11.19 2.34 -3.59
CA ALA A 46 10.89 0.94 -3.88
C ALA A 46 10.99 0.60 -5.38
N LEU A 47 10.53 1.51 -6.25
CA LEU A 47 10.67 1.39 -7.70
C LEU A 47 12.13 1.43 -8.13
N GLU A 48 12.92 2.36 -7.61
CA GLU A 48 14.35 2.46 -7.92
C GLU A 48 15.13 1.20 -7.47
N LEU A 49 14.68 0.55 -6.40
CA LEU A 49 15.26 -0.69 -5.89
C LEU A 49 14.95 -1.92 -6.75
N GLU A 50 13.96 -1.89 -7.65
CA GLU A 50 13.62 -3.05 -8.49
C GLU A 50 14.80 -3.50 -9.35
N ASP A 51 15.53 -2.54 -9.91
CA ASP A 51 16.70 -2.79 -10.76
C ASP A 51 17.93 -3.25 -9.95
N VAL A 52 17.94 -3.00 -8.63
CA VAL A 52 19.07 -3.30 -7.75
C VAL A 52 18.89 -4.62 -7.03
N SER A 53 17.71 -4.85 -6.45
CA SER A 53 17.40 -6.01 -5.63
C SER A 53 15.89 -6.18 -5.51
N PRO A 54 15.31 -7.19 -6.20
CA PRO A 54 13.90 -7.54 -6.09
C PRO A 54 13.45 -7.81 -4.65
N ARG A 55 14.38 -8.31 -3.83
CA ARG A 55 14.14 -8.53 -2.39
C ARG A 55 13.99 -7.23 -1.63
N PHE A 56 14.84 -6.23 -1.88
CA PHE A 56 14.72 -4.94 -1.20
C PHE A 56 13.52 -4.15 -1.70
N SER A 57 13.23 -4.16 -2.99
CA SER A 57 12.02 -3.52 -3.53
C SER A 57 10.75 -4.15 -2.93
N PHE A 58 10.67 -5.49 -2.86
CA PHE A 58 9.56 -6.18 -2.21
C PHE A 58 9.36 -5.76 -0.76
N ILE A 59 10.43 -5.74 0.05
CA ILE A 59 10.35 -5.33 1.46
C ILE A 59 9.90 -3.86 1.57
N SER A 60 10.38 -2.99 0.69
CA SER A 60 9.96 -1.58 0.65
C SER A 60 8.47 -1.43 0.30
N TYR A 61 7.97 -2.17 -0.69
CA TYR A 61 6.53 -2.22 -1.00
C TYR A 61 5.71 -2.76 0.16
N TYR A 62 6.17 -3.83 0.79
CA TYR A 62 5.48 -4.43 1.92
C TYR A 62 5.41 -3.46 3.11
N ASN A 63 6.48 -2.73 3.39
CA ASN A 63 6.51 -1.73 4.46
C ASN A 63 5.50 -0.59 4.22
N ILE A 64 5.21 -0.24 2.96
CA ILE A 64 4.16 0.73 2.63
C ILE A 64 2.78 0.19 3.03
N ILE A 65 2.49 -1.07 2.68
CA ILE A 65 1.26 -1.78 3.06
C ILE A 65 1.11 -1.80 4.59
N GLU A 66 2.18 -2.15 5.32
CA GLU A 66 2.18 -2.17 6.79
C GLU A 66 1.86 -0.80 7.38
N VAL A 67 2.52 0.27 6.90
CA VAL A 67 2.34 1.63 7.42
C VAL A 67 0.90 2.13 7.23
N ILE A 68 0.29 1.85 6.08
CA ILE A 68 -1.09 2.25 5.79
C ILE A 68 -2.06 1.44 6.66
N SER A 69 -1.88 0.12 6.69
CA SER A 69 -2.68 -0.77 7.53
C SER A 69 -2.65 -0.37 9.00
N ASP A 70 -1.47 -0.08 9.54
CA ASP A 70 -1.31 0.30 10.95
C ASP A 70 -1.92 1.69 11.24
N ASP A 71 -1.83 2.63 10.29
CA ASP A 71 -2.43 3.95 10.42
C ASP A 71 -3.95 3.87 10.51
N LEU A 72 -4.59 3.24 9.52
CA LEU A 72 -6.05 3.07 9.47
C LEU A 72 -6.56 2.36 10.72
N ALA A 73 -5.91 1.29 11.16
CA ALA A 73 -6.29 0.57 12.36
C ALA A 73 -6.12 1.41 13.64
N SER A 74 -5.07 2.22 13.73
CA SER A 74 -4.81 3.09 14.89
C SER A 74 -5.85 4.19 15.02
N GLU A 75 -6.26 4.78 13.89
CA GLU A 75 -7.26 5.86 13.83
C GLU A 75 -8.70 5.32 13.80
N LYS A 76 -8.88 3.99 13.76
CA LYS A 76 -10.19 3.31 13.61
C LYS A 76 -10.94 3.75 12.36
N ASP A 77 -10.17 4.02 11.31
CA ASP A 77 -10.61 4.59 10.06
C ASP A 77 -10.80 3.48 9.02
N VAL A 78 -12.05 3.18 8.67
CA VAL A 78 -12.43 2.07 7.79
C VAL A 78 -13.36 2.58 6.68
N PRO A 79 -12.79 3.05 5.56
CA PRO A 79 -13.55 3.75 4.52
C PRO A 79 -14.64 2.91 3.84
N SER A 80 -14.45 1.60 3.69
CA SER A 80 -15.44 0.69 3.12
C SER A 80 -16.68 0.45 3.99
N GLY A 81 -16.62 0.81 5.28
CA GLY A 81 -17.64 0.45 6.26
C GLY A 81 -17.75 -1.06 6.53
N ASN A 82 -16.78 -1.87 6.09
CA ASN A 82 -16.81 -3.32 6.28
C ASN A 82 -16.78 -3.68 7.77
N LYS A 83 -17.79 -4.42 8.25
CA LYS A 83 -17.95 -4.78 9.67
C LYS A 83 -16.74 -5.51 10.26
N VAL A 84 -16.13 -6.42 9.50
CA VAL A 84 -14.98 -7.19 9.96
C VAL A 84 -13.75 -6.29 10.10
N ALA A 85 -13.52 -5.37 9.16
CA ALA A 85 -12.45 -4.39 9.27
C ALA A 85 -12.66 -3.44 10.46
N ILE A 86 -13.91 -2.98 10.68
CA ILE A 86 -14.28 -2.16 11.84
C ILE A 86 -13.93 -2.88 13.14
N ASP A 87 -14.30 -4.16 13.28
CA ASP A 87 -13.96 -4.94 14.48
C ASP A 87 -12.45 -5.11 14.63
N ILE A 88 -11.71 -5.41 13.55
CA ILE A 88 -10.25 -5.51 13.58
C ILE A 88 -9.61 -4.21 14.08
N ALA A 89 -10.05 -3.05 13.58
CA ALA A 89 -9.53 -1.76 14.02
C ALA A 89 -9.92 -1.44 15.47
N LYS A 90 -11.20 -1.66 15.82
CA LYS A 90 -11.75 -1.44 17.17
C LYS A 90 -10.99 -2.20 18.25
N TYR A 91 -10.61 -3.44 17.97
CA TYR A 91 -9.85 -4.29 18.89
C TYR A 91 -8.33 -4.24 18.66
N SER A 92 -7.85 -3.35 17.77
CA SER A 92 -6.43 -3.18 17.45
C SER A 92 -5.75 -4.49 17.03
N LEU A 93 -6.48 -5.36 16.35
CA LEU A 93 -5.98 -6.68 15.93
C LEU A 93 -4.99 -6.55 14.78
N SER A 94 -5.07 -5.51 13.94
CA SER A 94 -4.08 -5.28 12.88
C SER A 94 -2.73 -4.80 13.42
N THR A 95 -2.71 -3.89 14.41
CA THR A 95 -1.47 -3.29 14.93
C THR A 95 -0.71 -4.24 15.84
N LYS A 96 -1.41 -5.14 16.55
CA LYS A 96 -0.82 -6.20 17.40
C LYS A 96 -0.77 -7.56 16.72
N GLY A 97 -1.34 -7.67 15.53
CA GLY A 97 -1.54 -8.93 14.84
C GLY A 97 -0.37 -9.36 13.99
N SER A 98 -0.59 -10.48 13.30
CA SER A 98 0.34 -11.01 12.32
C SER A 98 0.38 -10.13 11.07
N GLN A 99 1.44 -10.31 10.27
CA GLN A 99 1.55 -9.70 8.95
C GLN A 99 0.37 -10.03 8.03
N ARG A 100 -0.16 -11.23 8.19
CA ARG A 100 -1.36 -11.72 7.52
C ARG A 100 -2.61 -10.92 7.91
N THR A 101 -2.72 -10.53 9.19
CA THR A 101 -3.83 -9.70 9.69
C THR A 101 -3.79 -8.29 9.09
N LYS A 102 -2.60 -7.73 8.86
CA LYS A 102 -2.45 -6.40 8.24
C LYS A 102 -2.97 -6.38 6.80
N ILE A 103 -2.57 -7.35 5.99
CA ILE A 103 -3.08 -7.47 4.61
C ILE A 103 -4.59 -7.70 4.60
N TYR A 104 -5.07 -8.63 5.43
CA TYR A 104 -6.49 -8.94 5.51
C TYR A 104 -7.31 -7.69 5.88
N PHE A 105 -6.85 -6.95 6.88
CA PHE A 105 -7.47 -5.71 7.29
C PHE A 105 -7.48 -4.67 6.17
N LEU A 106 -6.34 -4.41 5.54
CA LEU A 106 -6.22 -3.42 4.47
C LEU A 106 -7.15 -3.72 3.29
N LEU A 107 -7.22 -4.99 2.87
CA LEU A 107 -8.12 -5.44 1.80
C LEU A 107 -9.60 -5.35 2.17
N LEU A 108 -9.94 -5.30 3.45
CA LEU A 108 -11.31 -5.07 3.88
C LEU A 108 -11.59 -3.59 4.15
N ALA A 109 -10.57 -2.79 4.46
CA ALA A 109 -10.71 -1.36 4.77
C ALA A 109 -11.04 -0.51 3.53
N PHE A 110 -10.62 -0.96 2.35
CA PHE A 110 -10.91 -0.32 1.07
C PHE A 110 -11.53 -1.29 0.07
N ASP A 111 -12.41 -0.78 -0.79
CA ASP A 111 -12.94 -1.54 -1.92
C ASP A 111 -11.84 -1.89 -2.93
N ASN A 112 -11.79 -3.15 -3.34
CA ASN A 112 -10.79 -3.67 -4.26
C ASN A 112 -11.24 -4.95 -4.96
N ASN A 113 -10.42 -5.39 -5.92
CA ASN A 113 -10.62 -6.60 -6.70
C ASN A 113 -9.43 -7.57 -6.61
N PHE A 114 -8.63 -7.50 -5.54
CA PHE A 114 -7.52 -8.44 -5.36
C PHE A 114 -8.05 -9.82 -5.00
N GLU A 115 -7.41 -10.87 -5.52
CA GLU A 115 -7.68 -12.22 -5.04
C GLU A 115 -7.07 -12.37 -3.63
N LEU A 116 -7.92 -12.71 -2.67
CA LEU A 116 -7.59 -12.65 -1.26
C LEU A 116 -6.42 -13.58 -0.91
N ASN A 117 -6.41 -14.82 -1.41
CA ASN A 117 -5.39 -15.79 -1.04
C ASN A 117 -4.01 -15.42 -1.58
N GLN A 118 -3.94 -14.91 -2.82
CA GLN A 118 -2.72 -14.39 -3.45
C GLN A 118 -2.16 -13.21 -2.68
N ALA A 119 -3.00 -12.23 -2.34
CA ALA A 119 -2.56 -11.07 -1.57
C ALA A 119 -2.08 -11.50 -0.17
N MET A 120 -2.77 -12.45 0.46
CA MET A 120 -2.39 -12.97 1.78
C MET A 120 -1.06 -13.73 1.75
N ALA A 121 -0.73 -14.41 0.64
CA ALA A 121 0.55 -15.10 0.48
C ALA A 121 1.76 -14.15 0.53
N LEU A 122 1.59 -12.86 0.24
CA LEU A 122 2.64 -11.86 0.40
C LEU A 122 3.15 -11.79 1.85
N SER A 123 2.25 -12.00 2.83
CA SER A 123 2.63 -11.98 4.24
C SER A 123 3.55 -13.13 4.62
N ASP A 124 3.34 -14.30 4.02
CA ASP A 124 4.17 -15.48 4.18
C ASP A 124 5.53 -15.23 3.53
N THR A 125 5.56 -14.75 2.28
CA THR A 125 6.78 -14.34 1.57
C THR A 125 7.60 -13.32 2.37
N ARG A 126 6.96 -12.29 2.94
CA ARG A 126 7.64 -11.30 3.78
C ARG A 126 8.28 -11.93 5.01
N ASN A 127 7.59 -12.86 5.67
CA ASN A 127 8.15 -13.56 6.83
C ASN A 127 9.33 -14.46 6.42
N TYR A 128 9.23 -15.20 5.32
CA TYR A 128 10.34 -16.02 4.83
C TYR A 128 11.58 -15.20 4.46
N LEU A 129 11.38 -14.04 3.83
CA LEU A 129 12.48 -13.12 3.53
C LEU A 129 13.11 -12.59 4.81
N ALA A 130 12.33 -12.21 5.83
CA ALA A 130 12.86 -11.75 7.12
C ALA A 130 13.76 -12.80 7.80
N HIS A 131 13.51 -14.09 7.57
CA HIS A 131 14.30 -15.21 8.11
C HIS A 131 15.41 -15.71 7.16
N GLY A 132 15.61 -15.04 6.00
CA GLY A 132 16.74 -15.28 5.11
C GLY A 132 16.61 -16.51 4.20
N GLN A 133 15.41 -17.09 4.04
CA GLN A 133 15.29 -18.48 3.58
C GLN A 133 14.99 -18.71 2.09
N ILE A 134 14.72 -17.70 1.25
CA ILE A 134 14.10 -17.96 -0.06
C ILE A 134 14.58 -17.03 -1.20
N GLU A 135 14.67 -17.59 -2.40
CA GLU A 135 14.73 -16.89 -3.70
C GLU A 135 13.35 -16.33 -4.06
N LEU A 136 13.25 -15.01 -4.24
CA LEU A 136 11.97 -14.33 -4.39
C LEU A 136 11.45 -14.43 -5.84
N ASP A 137 10.29 -15.06 -6.01
CA ASP A 137 9.58 -15.08 -7.29
C ASP A 137 9.15 -13.65 -7.69
N VAL A 138 9.43 -13.29 -8.94
CA VAL A 138 9.06 -12.01 -9.56
C VAL A 138 7.55 -11.76 -9.46
N HIS A 139 6.73 -12.79 -9.52
CA HIS A 139 5.28 -12.65 -9.36
C HIS A 139 4.89 -12.00 -8.01
N TYR A 140 5.58 -12.36 -6.92
CA TYR A 140 5.32 -11.76 -5.61
C TYR A 140 5.79 -10.31 -5.52
N VAL A 141 6.87 -9.95 -6.22
CA VAL A 141 7.33 -8.55 -6.32
C VAL A 141 6.27 -7.71 -7.02
N GLU A 142 5.79 -8.17 -8.18
CA GLU A 142 4.78 -7.49 -8.97
C GLU A 142 3.44 -7.36 -8.24
N LEU A 143 3.02 -8.41 -7.54
CA LEU A 143 1.79 -8.37 -6.74
C LEU A 143 1.94 -7.41 -5.54
N CYS A 144 3.08 -7.43 -4.85
CA CYS A 144 3.35 -6.52 -3.73
C CYS A 144 3.37 -5.06 -4.19
N LYS A 145 4.03 -4.78 -5.33
CA LYS A 145 4.04 -3.48 -6.00
C LYS A 145 2.63 -2.98 -6.30
N LYS A 146 1.81 -3.81 -6.98
CA LYS A 146 0.42 -3.47 -7.31
C LYS A 146 -0.39 -3.14 -6.07
N LEU A 147 -0.26 -3.96 -5.02
CA LEU A 147 -0.97 -3.74 -3.77
C LEU A 147 -0.49 -2.47 -3.05
N ALA A 148 0.81 -2.20 -3.01
CA ALA A 148 1.38 -1.00 -2.38
C ALA A 148 1.00 0.30 -3.09
N ILE A 149 1.00 0.29 -4.44
CA ILE A 149 0.53 1.42 -5.25
C ILE A 149 -0.95 1.67 -4.99
N TRP A 150 -1.80 0.63 -5.14
CA TRP A 150 -3.24 0.74 -4.90
C TRP A 150 -3.55 1.23 -3.48
N ALA A 151 -2.86 0.70 -2.47
CA ALA A 151 -3.07 1.08 -1.08
C ALA A 151 -2.72 2.55 -0.85
N SER A 152 -1.59 3.00 -1.40
CA SER A 152 -1.16 4.40 -1.28
C SER A 152 -2.12 5.36 -1.97
N GLU A 153 -2.57 5.01 -3.18
CA GLU A 153 -3.56 5.80 -3.92
C GLU A 153 -4.88 5.88 -3.17
N SER A 154 -5.41 4.75 -2.71
CA SER A 154 -6.68 4.69 -1.95
C SER A 154 -6.59 5.49 -0.66
N TYR A 155 -5.47 5.38 0.06
CA TYR A 155 -5.21 6.12 1.29
C TYR A 155 -5.15 7.63 1.06
N VAL A 156 -4.44 8.10 0.04
CA VAL A 156 -4.33 9.52 -0.28
C VAL A 156 -5.67 10.11 -0.68
N LEU A 157 -6.42 9.41 -1.53
CA LEU A 157 -7.76 9.84 -1.94
C LEU A 157 -8.71 9.93 -0.75
N HIS A 158 -8.64 8.96 0.16
CA HIS A 158 -9.44 8.95 1.38
C HIS A 158 -9.13 10.15 2.29
N LEU A 159 -7.85 10.38 2.62
CA LEU A 159 -7.44 11.51 3.46
C LEU A 159 -7.81 12.88 2.87
N ALA A 160 -7.90 12.98 1.54
CA ALA A 160 -8.30 14.19 0.86
C ALA A 160 -9.83 14.41 0.88
N ARG A 161 -10.64 13.37 1.09
CA ARG A 161 -12.12 13.44 1.11
C ARG A 161 -12.69 13.83 2.47
N ASP A 162 -12.05 13.45 3.57
CA ASP A 162 -12.48 13.69 4.96
C ASP A 162 -12.58 15.19 5.37
N ASP A 163 -12.46 16.15 4.44
CA ASP A 163 -12.77 17.57 4.68
C ASP A 163 -14.01 18.07 3.90
N SER A 164 -15.04 17.24 3.74
CA SER A 164 -16.32 17.67 3.14
C SER A 164 -17.41 17.78 4.20
#